data_AF-A0A8J5HL75-F1
#
_entry.id   AF-A0A8J5HL75-F1
#
_cell.length_a   1.000
_cell.length_b   1.000
_cell.length_c   1.000
_cell.angle_alpha   90.00
_cell.angle_beta   90.00
_cell.angle_gamma   90.00
#
_symmetry.space_group_name_H-M   'P 1'
#
loop_
_entity.id
_entity.type
_entity.pdbx_description
1 polymer ?
#
loop_
_entity_poly.entity_id
_entity_poly.type
_entity_poly.pdbx_seq_one_letter_code
_entity_poly.pdbx_strand_id
1 'polypeptide(L)'
;MYSFWIPQIVTNAIWDTRKPLHPYYIIGMSVSRLAIPFYIFGCPSNFLRIEVDNYWCIYLGVFMGLQVMVLLLQHYLGSRWFIPHQMLPEKYCYYRKFESYASQAADCVICMATIDFSENSNRYMVTPCDHCFHSECLQRWMDIKMECPTCRRALSPA
;
A
#
# COMPACT_ATOMS: atom_id res chain seq x y z
N MET A 1 14.92 -5.68 -17.02
CA MET A 1 13.63 -5.17 -17.52
C MET A 1 12.41 -6.03 -17.17
N TYR A 2 12.58 -7.31 -16.80
CA TYR A 2 11.45 -8.22 -16.54
C TYR A 2 10.98 -8.31 -15.08
N SER A 3 11.61 -7.55 -14.18
CA SER A 3 11.32 -7.51 -12.74
C SER A 3 10.55 -6.25 -12.31
N PHE A 4 9.76 -5.70 -13.21
CA PHE A 4 9.17 -4.36 -13.03
C PHE A 4 8.11 -4.29 -11.92
N TRP A 5 7.54 -5.43 -11.52
CA TRP A 5 6.60 -5.49 -10.39
C TRP A 5 7.27 -5.54 -9.03
N ILE A 6 8.57 -5.88 -8.94
CA ILE A 6 9.26 -6.03 -7.64
C ILE A 6 9.22 -4.74 -6.80
N PRO A 7 9.50 -3.54 -7.33
CA PRO A 7 9.38 -2.31 -6.54
C PRO A 7 7.96 -2.08 -6.01
N GLN A 8 6.93 -2.41 -6.79
CA GLN A 8 5.53 -2.31 -6.37
C GLN A 8 5.19 -3.30 -5.26
N ILE A 9 5.65 -4.55 -5.37
CA ILE A 9 5.48 -5.60 -4.35
C ILE A 9 6.08 -5.14 -3.02
N VAL A 10 7.30 -4.59 -3.06
CA VAL A 10 8.02 -4.07 -1.88
C VAL A 10 7.30 -2.85 -1.29
N THR A 11 6.82 -1.94 -2.13
CA THR A 11 6.12 -0.74 -1.66
C THR A 11 4.79 -1.12 -1.00
N ASN A 12 4.03 -2.04 -1.60
CA ASN A 12 2.79 -2.55 -1.01
C ASN A 12 3.03 -3.20 0.35
N ALA A 13 4.09 -4.01 0.45
CA ALA A 13 4.54 -4.67 1.66
C ALA A 13 4.86 -3.69 2.80
N ILE A 14 5.63 -2.64 2.51
CA ILE A 14 6.09 -1.66 3.50
C ILE A 14 4.93 -0.76 3.95
N TRP A 15 4.21 -0.18 2.98
CA TRP A 15 3.28 0.92 3.23
C TRP A 15 1.83 0.48 3.50
N ASP A 16 1.54 -0.83 3.45
CA ASP A 16 0.21 -1.39 3.67
C ASP A 16 -0.88 -0.68 2.85
N THR A 17 -0.55 -0.37 1.60
CA THR A 17 -1.42 0.39 0.71
C THR A 17 -2.71 -0.37 0.47
N ARG A 18 -3.84 0.24 0.85
CA ARG A 18 -5.17 -0.34 0.59
C ARG A 18 -5.48 -0.20 -0.90
N LYS A 19 -5.53 -1.33 -1.62
CA LYS A 19 -5.87 -1.43 -3.06
C LYS A 19 -4.92 -0.64 -3.97
N PRO A 20 -3.64 -1.02 -4.06
CA PRO A 20 -2.62 -0.24 -4.75
C PRO A 20 -2.88 -0.11 -6.25
N LEU A 21 -3.36 -1.16 -6.90
CA LEU A 21 -3.61 -1.21 -8.35
C LEU A 21 -4.82 -2.11 -8.66
N HIS A 22 -5.56 -1.76 -9.72
CA HIS A 22 -6.69 -2.55 -10.19
C HIS A 22 -6.22 -3.87 -10.82
N PRO A 23 -6.81 -5.05 -10.51
CA PRO A 23 -6.37 -6.34 -11.05
C PRO A 23 -6.27 -6.40 -12.58
N TYR A 24 -7.25 -5.85 -13.30
CA TYR A 24 -7.21 -5.75 -14.77
C TYR A 24 -6.00 -4.99 -15.31
N TYR A 25 -5.55 -3.95 -14.61
CA TYR A 25 -4.35 -3.20 -15.01
C TYR A 25 -3.10 -4.07 -14.88
N ILE A 26 -2.97 -4.82 -13.78
CA ILE A 26 -1.83 -5.72 -13.53
C ILE A 26 -1.74 -6.79 -14.63
N ILE A 27 -2.87 -7.39 -14.99
CA ILE A 27 -2.95 -8.40 -16.05
C ILE A 27 -2.62 -7.77 -17.41
N GLY A 28 -3.26 -6.64 -17.76
CA GLY A 28 -3.05 -5.97 -19.05
C GLY A 28 -1.61 -5.50 -19.28
N MET A 29 -0.97 -4.95 -18.25
CA MET A 29 0.44 -4.57 -18.30
C MET A 29 1.36 -5.78 -18.44
N SER A 30 1.07 -6.88 -17.75
CA SER A 30 1.90 -8.09 -17.82
C SER A 30 1.80 -8.76 -19.20
N VAL A 31 0.59 -8.85 -19.76
CA VAL A 31 0.35 -9.42 -21.09
C VAL A 31 1.01 -8.57 -22.18
N SER A 32 0.81 -7.25 -22.16
CA SER A 32 1.41 -6.35 -23.17
C SER A 32 2.95 -6.40 -23.15
N ARG A 33 3.55 -6.55 -21.96
CA ARG A 33 5.01 -6.67 -21.81
C ARG A 33 5.57 -8.03 -22.23
N LEU A 34 4.79 -9.10 -22.13
CA LEU A 34 5.17 -10.44 -22.60
C LEU A 34 4.93 -10.63 -24.10
N ALA A 35 4.03 -9.86 -24.72
CA ALA A 35 3.67 -10.02 -26.13
C ALA A 35 4.87 -9.89 -27.08
N ILE A 36 5.75 -8.90 -26.86
CA ILE A 36 6.93 -8.68 -27.71
C ILE A 36 7.95 -9.82 -27.57
N PRO A 37 8.40 -10.21 -26.35
CA PRO A 37 9.28 -11.37 -26.18
C PRO A 37 8.70 -12.68 -26.73
N PHE A 38 7.42 -12.95 -26.49
CA PHE A 38 6.79 -14.19 -26.98
C PHE A 38 6.65 -14.22 -28.49
N TYR A 39 6.42 -13.06 -29.13
CA TYR A 39 6.50 -12.97 -30.58
C TYR A 39 7.92 -13.33 -31.04
N ILE A 40 8.93 -12.58 -30.59
CA ILE A 40 10.33 -12.67 -31.05
C ILE A 40 11.01 -14.03 -30.77
N PHE A 41 10.66 -14.71 -29.67
CA PHE A 41 11.33 -15.96 -29.30
C PHE A 41 10.43 -17.19 -29.43
N GLY A 42 9.12 -17.03 -29.63
CA GLY A 42 8.15 -18.12 -29.74
C GLY A 42 7.62 -18.37 -31.15
N CYS A 43 7.64 -17.38 -32.03
CA CYS A 43 7.12 -17.54 -33.40
C CYS A 43 8.24 -17.93 -34.39
N PRO A 44 8.14 -19.08 -35.09
CA PRO A 44 9.16 -19.49 -36.07
C PRO A 44 9.21 -18.57 -37.30
N SER A 45 8.13 -17.83 -37.58
CA SER A 45 8.03 -16.88 -38.69
C SER A 45 8.17 -15.44 -38.22
N ASN A 46 9.18 -15.17 -37.39
CA ASN A 46 9.47 -13.82 -36.94
C ASN A 46 10.06 -12.95 -38.04
N PHE A 47 9.62 -11.69 -38.08
CA PHE A 47 10.19 -10.68 -38.97
C PHE A 47 11.73 -10.57 -38.83
N LEU A 48 12.23 -10.69 -37.59
CA LEU A 48 13.66 -10.62 -37.26
C LEU A 48 14.43 -11.92 -37.55
N ARG A 49 13.77 -13.01 -37.98
CA ARG A 49 14.36 -14.33 -38.26
C ARG A 49 15.27 -14.87 -37.14
N ILE A 50 14.91 -14.59 -35.90
CA ILE A 50 15.60 -15.12 -34.71
C ILE A 50 15.13 -16.55 -34.48
N GLU A 51 16.05 -17.43 -34.06
CA GLU A 51 15.74 -18.82 -33.74
C GLU A 51 14.79 -18.92 -32.54
N VAL A 52 13.88 -19.89 -32.60
CA VAL A 52 12.86 -20.09 -31.56
C VAL A 52 13.51 -20.71 -30.34
N ASP A 53 13.40 -20.05 -29.19
CA ASP A 53 13.84 -20.57 -27.89
C ASP A 53 12.62 -20.73 -26.98
N ASN A 54 12.06 -21.95 -27.01
CA ASN A 54 10.90 -22.31 -26.21
C ASN A 54 11.22 -22.32 -24.71
N TYR A 55 12.45 -22.66 -24.32
CA TYR A 55 12.83 -22.69 -22.90
C TYR A 55 12.86 -21.29 -22.32
N TRP A 56 13.38 -20.32 -23.08
CA TRP A 56 13.39 -18.92 -22.67
C TRP A 56 11.96 -18.36 -22.52
N CYS A 57 11.07 -18.66 -23.47
CA CYS A 57 9.66 -18.26 -23.39
C CYS A 57 8.96 -18.82 -22.14
N ILE A 58 9.17 -20.10 -21.84
CA ILE A 58 8.61 -20.75 -20.64
C ILE A 58 9.15 -20.09 -19.37
N TYR A 59 10.47 -19.92 -19.27
CA TYR A 59 11.10 -19.27 -18.12
C TYR A 59 10.54 -17.86 -17.87
N LEU A 60 10.47 -17.05 -18.91
CA LEU A 60 9.95 -15.68 -18.84
C LEU A 60 8.48 -15.64 -18.43
N GLY A 61 7.66 -16.55 -18.98
CA GLY A 61 6.25 -16.69 -18.65
C GLY A 61 6.03 -17.08 -17.20
N VAL A 62 6.76 -18.08 -16.70
CA VAL A 62 6.71 -18.49 -15.28
C VAL A 62 7.17 -17.37 -14.36
N PHE A 63 8.29 -16.71 -14.68
CA PHE A 63 8.83 -15.62 -13.87
C PHE A 63 7.86 -14.43 -13.76
N MET A 64 7.22 -14.04 -14.87
CA MET A 64 6.20 -13.00 -14.86
C MET A 64 4.92 -13.45 -14.12
N GLY A 65 4.49 -14.69 -14.34
CA GLY A 65 3.34 -15.28 -13.68
C GLY A 65 3.48 -15.29 -12.16
N LEU A 66 4.67 -15.63 -11.65
CA LEU A 66 4.98 -15.56 -10.22
C LEU A 66 4.86 -14.14 -9.66
N GLN A 67 5.35 -13.12 -10.37
CA GLN A 67 5.22 -11.72 -9.94
C GLN A 67 3.75 -11.26 -9.88
N VAL A 68 2.97 -11.57 -10.91
CA VAL A 68 1.53 -11.25 -10.97
C VAL A 68 0.78 -11.98 -9.86
N MET A 69 1.09 -13.26 -9.65
CA MET A 69 0.51 -14.05 -8.57
C MET A 69 0.76 -13.40 -7.22
N VAL A 70 2.00 -13.02 -6.90
CA VAL A 70 2.33 -12.32 -5.63
C VAL A 70 1.51 -11.03 -5.48
N LEU A 71 1.39 -10.21 -6.51
CA LEU A 71 0.59 -8.98 -6.46
C LEU A 71 -0.91 -9.25 -6.25
N LEU A 72 -1.47 -10.28 -6.89
CA LEU A 72 -2.86 -10.66 -6.69
C LEU A 72 -3.09 -11.24 -5.30
N LEU A 73 -2.16 -12.06 -4.77
CA LEU A 73 -2.25 -12.51 -3.38
C LEU A 73 -2.16 -11.32 -2.40
N GLN A 74 -1.27 -10.35 -2.64
CA GLN A 74 -1.25 -9.11 -1.86
C GLN A 74 -2.59 -8.35 -1.92
N HIS A 75 -3.30 -8.42 -3.04
CA HIS A 75 -4.61 -7.79 -3.21
C HIS A 75 -5.73 -8.50 -2.44
N TYR A 76 -5.77 -9.84 -2.45
CA TYR A 76 -6.85 -10.62 -1.83
C TYR A 76 -6.60 -11.00 -0.37
N LEU A 77 -5.37 -11.40 -0.02
CA LEU A 77 -4.99 -11.85 1.33
C LEU A 77 -4.40 -10.72 2.19
N GLY A 78 -4.15 -9.56 1.58
CA GLY A 78 -3.51 -8.41 2.21
C GLY A 78 -2.01 -8.35 1.94
N SER A 79 -1.49 -7.12 2.00
CA SER A 79 -0.11 -6.75 1.63
C SER A 79 0.99 -7.51 2.39
N ARG A 80 0.66 -8.00 3.60
CA ARG A 80 1.61 -8.52 4.60
C ARG A 80 1.51 -10.02 4.85
N TRP A 81 0.67 -10.75 4.11
CA TRP A 81 0.46 -12.19 4.32
C TRP A 81 1.74 -13.03 4.26
N PHE A 82 2.78 -12.56 3.55
CA PHE A 82 4.05 -13.28 3.35
C PHE A 82 5.23 -12.75 4.20
N ILE A 83 5.02 -11.73 5.05
CA ILE A 83 6.13 -11.03 5.72
C ILE A 83 6.18 -11.40 7.20
N PRO A 84 7.32 -11.90 7.72
CA PRO A 84 7.51 -12.12 9.14
C PRO A 84 7.35 -10.83 9.94
N HIS A 85 6.64 -10.88 11.07
CA HIS A 85 6.34 -9.71 11.91
C HIS A 85 7.57 -8.87 12.32
N GLN A 86 8.77 -9.45 12.32
CA GLN A 86 10.05 -8.80 12.71
C GLN A 86 10.58 -7.80 11.68
N MET A 87 10.13 -7.86 10.42
CA MET A 87 10.59 -6.98 9.33
C MET A 87 9.60 -5.83 9.07
N LEU A 88 8.52 -5.73 9.84
CA LEU A 88 7.53 -4.68 9.69
C LEU A 88 7.97 -3.42 10.45
N PRO A 89 7.80 -2.22 9.87
CA PRO A 89 7.94 -0.98 10.62
C PRO A 89 6.91 -0.94 11.75
N GLU A 90 7.33 -0.43 12.91
CA GLU A 90 6.45 -0.26 14.08
C GLU A 90 5.32 0.71 13.72
N LYS A 91 4.07 0.26 13.87
CA LYS A 91 2.87 1.06 13.63
C LYS A 91 2.62 1.92 14.86
N TYR A 92 2.46 3.23 14.66
CA TYR A 92 2.14 4.13 15.76
C TYR A 92 0.70 3.91 16.22
N CYS A 93 0.50 3.64 17.52
CA CYS A 93 -0.82 3.52 18.11
C CYS A 93 -1.47 4.90 18.27
N TYR A 94 -2.33 5.27 17.33
CA TYR A 94 -3.11 6.51 17.36
C TYR A 94 -4.12 6.58 18.53
N TYR A 95 -4.54 5.43 19.05
CA TYR A 95 -5.47 5.31 20.17
C TYR A 95 -4.71 5.25 21.50
N ARG A 96 -4.06 6.37 21.85
CA ARG A 96 -3.45 6.54 23.18
C ARG A 96 -4.31 7.46 24.03
N LYS A 97 -4.34 7.19 25.34
CA LYS A 97 -5.00 8.07 26.30
C LYS A 97 -4.26 9.41 26.32
N PHE A 98 -5.00 10.50 26.13
CA PHE A 98 -4.45 11.85 26.25
C PHE A 98 -4.41 12.24 27.74
N GLU A 99 -3.22 12.26 28.33
CA GLU A 99 -3.03 12.73 29.71
C GLU A 99 -2.91 14.26 29.73
N SER A 100 -4.04 14.94 29.55
CA SER A 100 -4.10 16.37 29.80
C SER A 100 -4.29 16.63 31.29
N TYR A 101 -3.30 17.27 31.92
CA TYR A 101 -3.42 17.83 33.27
C TYR A 101 -4.41 19.01 33.34
N ALA A 102 -4.93 19.47 32.20
CA ALA A 102 -5.95 20.52 32.12
C ALA A 102 -7.21 19.98 31.43
N SER A 103 -8.32 20.01 32.13
CA SER A 103 -9.68 19.79 31.63
C SER A 103 -10.06 20.84 30.57
N GLN A 104 -9.46 20.76 29.39
CA GLN A 104 -9.83 21.57 28.23
C GLN A 104 -10.40 20.63 27.19
N ALA A 105 -11.68 20.81 26.88
CA ALA A 105 -12.28 20.28 25.67
C ALA A 105 -11.40 20.73 24.50
N ALA A 106 -10.82 19.78 23.78
CA ALA A 106 -10.04 20.08 22.58
C ALA A 106 -10.99 20.04 21.39
N ASP A 107 -10.90 21.02 20.50
CA ASP A 107 -11.72 21.04 19.29
C ASP A 107 -11.00 20.33 18.15
N CYS A 108 -11.74 19.49 17.42
CA CYS A 108 -11.22 18.89 16.21
C CYS A 108 -11.24 19.93 15.08
N VAL A 109 -10.06 20.37 14.60
CA VAL A 109 -9.97 21.38 13.51
C VAL A 109 -10.52 20.90 12.15
N ILE A 110 -10.81 19.61 11.99
CA ILE A 110 -11.37 19.06 10.75
C ILE A 110 -12.88 19.31 10.67
N CYS A 111 -13.61 19.02 11.75
CA CYS A 111 -15.07 19.17 11.81
C CYS A 111 -15.53 20.35 12.67
N MET A 112 -14.60 21.05 13.32
CA MET A 112 -14.84 22.18 14.23
C MET A 112 -15.76 21.85 15.42
N ALA A 113 -15.77 20.58 15.86
CA ALA A 113 -16.56 20.12 17.01
C ALA A 113 -15.67 19.67 18.17
N THR A 114 -16.19 19.75 19.38
CA THR A 114 -15.50 19.34 20.61
C THR A 114 -15.20 17.84 20.61
N ILE A 115 -14.06 17.46 21.18
CA ILE A 115 -13.66 16.08 21.37
C ILE A 115 -13.98 15.69 22.82
N ASP A 116 -14.88 14.70 22.96
CA ASP A 116 -15.23 14.16 24.27
C ASP A 116 -14.20 13.12 24.73
N PHE A 117 -13.31 13.53 25.64
CA PHE A 117 -12.29 12.66 26.22
C PHE A 117 -12.81 11.75 27.36
N SER A 118 -14.07 11.92 27.77
CA SER A 118 -14.72 11.12 28.82
C SER A 118 -15.20 9.76 28.32
N GLU A 119 -15.43 9.63 27.01
CA GLU A 119 -15.84 8.39 26.37
C GLU A 119 -14.64 7.58 25.86
N ASN A 120 -14.91 6.30 25.56
CA ASN A 120 -13.98 5.30 25.07
C ASN A 120 -12.84 5.86 24.18
N SER A 121 -11.59 5.46 24.46
CA SER A 121 -10.38 5.91 23.75
C SER A 121 -10.41 5.70 22.24
N ASN A 122 -11.35 4.91 21.71
CA ASN A 122 -11.53 4.67 20.28
C ASN A 122 -12.25 5.80 19.52
N ARG A 123 -12.81 6.81 20.19
CA ARG A 123 -13.51 7.93 19.52
C ARG A 123 -12.59 9.07 19.08
N TYR A 124 -11.38 9.12 19.61
CA TYR A 124 -10.37 10.10 19.22
C TYR A 124 -9.04 9.43 18.90
N MET A 125 -8.22 10.13 18.12
CA MET A 125 -6.87 9.73 17.77
C MET A 125 -5.92 10.86 18.14
N VAL A 126 -4.76 10.50 18.68
CA VAL A 126 -3.67 11.41 19.01
C VAL A 126 -2.53 11.15 18.04
N THR A 127 -2.05 12.18 17.36
CA THR A 127 -0.91 12.07 16.44
C THR A 127 0.42 12.03 17.20
N PRO A 128 1.54 11.62 16.57
CA PRO A 128 2.88 11.71 17.17
C PRO A 128 3.36 13.14 17.50
N CYS A 129 2.61 14.16 17.06
CA CYS A 129 2.84 15.57 17.40
C CYS A 129 1.86 16.08 18.47
N ASP A 130 1.21 15.17 19.20
CA ASP A 130 0.29 15.43 20.32
C ASP A 130 -0.97 16.24 19.96
N HIS A 131 -1.36 16.27 18.69
CA HIS A 131 -2.65 16.85 18.28
C HIS A 131 -3.75 15.79 18.30
N CYS A 132 -4.93 16.18 18.79
CA CYS A 132 -6.08 15.31 18.94
C CYS A 132 -7.15 15.60 17.88
N PHE A 133 -7.77 14.54 17.36
CA PHE A 133 -8.85 14.61 16.38
C PHE A 133 -9.85 13.49 16.63
N HIS A 134 -11.11 13.61 16.16
CA HIS A 134 -12.00 12.46 16.12
C HIS A 134 -11.43 11.37 15.22
N SER A 135 -11.61 10.10 15.61
CA SER A 135 -11.06 8.97 14.88
C SER A 135 -11.55 8.91 13.43
N GLU A 136 -12.84 9.18 13.19
CA GLU A 136 -13.40 9.26 11.84
C GLU A 136 -12.80 10.41 11.00
N CYS A 137 -12.61 11.58 11.62
CA CYS A 137 -12.08 12.76 10.93
C CYS A 137 -10.63 12.54 10.50
N LEU A 138 -9.78 12.04 11.39
CA LEU A 138 -8.37 11.79 11.07
C LEU A 138 -8.23 10.64 10.06
N GLN A 139 -9.06 9.59 10.16
CA GLN A 139 -9.04 8.48 9.20
C GLN A 139 -9.34 8.96 7.78
N ARG A 140 -10.41 9.74 7.58
CA ARG A 140 -10.75 10.30 6.26
C ARG A 140 -9.66 11.23 5.73
N TRP A 141 -9.01 11.97 6.62
CA TRP A 141 -7.89 12.83 6.24
C TRP A 141 -6.68 12.02 5.78
N MET A 142 -6.32 10.96 6.50
CA MET A 142 -5.21 10.06 6.14
C MET A 142 -5.43 9.34 4.81
N ASP A 143 -6.70 9.09 4.43
CA ASP A 143 -7.03 8.56 3.10
C ASP A 143 -6.69 9.53 1.95
N ILE A 144 -6.57 10.84 2.24
CA ILE A 144 -6.21 11.89 1.29
C ILE A 144 -4.73 12.28 1.41
N LYS A 145 -4.26 12.56 2.63
CA LYS A 145 -2.90 13.04 2.91
C LYS A 145 -2.38 12.56 4.26
N MET A 146 -1.19 11.95 4.26
CA MET A 146 -0.50 11.46 5.46
C MET A 146 0.27 12.57 6.21
N GLU A 147 -0.41 13.65 6.55
CA GLU A 147 0.15 14.80 7.30
C GLU A 147 -0.82 15.30 8.37
N CYS A 148 -0.31 15.78 9.50
CA CYS A 148 -1.14 16.36 10.55
C CYS A 148 -1.85 17.62 10.04
N PRO A 149 -3.19 17.74 10.17
CA PRO A 149 -3.94 18.93 9.74
C PRO A 149 -3.49 20.22 10.43
N THR A 150 -3.01 20.12 11.69
CA THR A 150 -2.62 21.30 12.49
C THR A 150 -1.19 21.77 12.18
N CYS A 151 -0.21 20.85 12.20
CA CYS A 151 1.21 21.23 12.10
C CYS A 151 1.93 20.70 10.85
N ARG A 152 1.23 19.99 9.96
CA ARG A 152 1.76 19.42 8.71
C ARG A 152 2.92 18.43 8.85
N ARG A 153 3.21 17.96 10.08
CA ARG A 153 4.18 16.88 10.30
C ARG A 153 3.66 15.59 9.65
N ALA A 154 4.53 14.87 8.97
CA ALA A 154 4.21 13.58 8.36
C ALA A 154 3.69 12.60 9.43
N LEU A 155 2.59 11.91 9.11
CA LEU A 155 2.00 10.89 9.96
C LEU A 155 2.55 9.52 9.57
N SER A 156 2.86 8.68 10.57
CA SER A 156 3.29 7.30 10.34
C SER A 156 2.09 6.40 10.02
N PRO A 157 2.18 5.44 9.11
CA PRO A 157 1.07 4.53 8.83
C PRO A 157 0.60 3.79 10.10
N ALA A 158 -0.72 3.77 10.31
CA ALA A 158 -1.42 3.08 11.40
C ALA A 158 -1.53 1.58 11.16
#